data_AF-A0A950FQH9-F1
#
_entry.id   AF-A0A950FQH9-F1
#
_cell.length_a   1.000
_cell.length_b   1.000
_cell.length_c   1.000
_cell.angle_alpha   90.00
_cell.angle_beta   90.00
_cell.angle_gamma   90.00
#
_symmetry.space_group_name_H-M   'P 1'
#
loop_
_entity.id
_entity.type
_entity.pdbx_description
1 polymer ?
#
loop_
_entity_poly.entity_id
_entity_poly.type
_entity_poly.pdbx_seq_one_letter_code
_entity_poly.pdbx_strand_id
1 'polypeptide(L)'
;MRQSLATFAAVYAVVLGTSSCNGGSTAPPQLNTGTNVPVYHQIERLGRPAVKELFQQFANHDGTNRSAPWQQPLSSQTLYQEIGSFTTTVAGRSTSGPNGGVPGVLQAVLIPDELAADLSQPGPAAYLGVETGGATGGKFGGRGLPDDVIDISLGAVFGNTLSALGLTTDDGKESPCLTTDNVPQQNAKDNVTPAVFPYVGAPH
;
A
#
# COMPACT_ATOMS: atom_id res chain seq x y z
N MET A 1 25.26 24.81 41.74
CA MET A 1 23.95 24.72 42.42
C MET A 1 22.96 24.26 41.36
N ARG A 2 22.67 22.97 41.10
CA ARG A 2 22.01 21.92 41.92
C ARG A 2 20.73 22.41 42.62
N GLN A 3 19.59 21.98 42.08
CA GLN A 3 18.31 21.52 42.70
C GLN A 3 17.23 21.53 41.59
N SER A 4 16.28 20.61 41.40
CA SER A 4 15.96 19.27 41.89
C SER A 4 14.85 18.69 40.98
N LEU A 5 14.78 17.35 40.88
CA LEU A 5 13.70 16.56 40.27
C LEU A 5 12.32 16.80 40.93
N ALA A 6 11.25 16.73 40.12
CA ALA A 6 9.96 16.23 40.58
C ALA A 6 9.26 15.45 39.43
N THR A 7 9.10 14.16 39.66
CA THR A 7 8.40 13.16 38.84
C THR A 7 6.88 13.35 38.95
N PHE A 8 6.15 13.30 37.84
CA PHE A 8 4.70 13.02 37.87
C PHE A 8 4.38 11.97 36.80
N ALA A 9 4.15 10.74 37.27
CA ALA A 9 3.49 9.69 36.52
C ALA A 9 1.98 9.94 36.61
N ALA A 10 1.29 10.01 35.47
CA ALA A 10 -0.16 9.92 35.42
C ALA A 10 -0.55 9.02 34.24
N VAL A 11 -0.91 7.80 34.61
CA VAL A 11 -1.58 6.80 33.77
C VAL A 11 -2.96 7.34 33.41
N TYR A 12 -3.27 7.45 32.12
CA TYR A 12 -4.65 7.56 31.63
C TYR A 12 -4.84 6.60 30.46
N ALA A 13 -5.35 5.41 30.77
CA ALA A 13 -5.99 4.54 29.79
C ALA A 13 -7.48 4.85 29.80
N VAL A 14 -7.97 5.58 28.80
CA VAL A 14 -9.40 5.70 28.52
C VAL A 14 -9.72 4.74 27.38
N VAL A 15 -10.37 3.64 27.76
CA VAL A 15 -10.95 2.65 26.86
C VAL A 15 -12.32 3.17 26.41
N LEU A 16 -12.46 3.43 25.11
CA LEU A 16 -13.76 3.55 24.44
C LEU A 16 -13.69 2.75 23.13
N GLY A 17 -13.97 1.45 23.25
CA GLY A 17 -14.24 0.57 22.12
C GLY A 17 -15.73 0.23 22.11
N THR A 18 -16.51 0.90 21.26
CA THR A 18 -17.88 0.46 20.94
C THR A 18 -18.06 0.42 19.43
N SER A 19 -17.84 -0.77 18.86
CA SER A 19 -18.73 -1.40 17.85
C SER A 19 -18.00 -2.58 17.23
N SER A 20 -18.18 -3.79 17.79
CA SER A 20 -17.98 -5.03 17.05
C SER A 20 -19.34 -5.72 16.92
N CYS A 21 -19.66 -6.10 15.69
CA CYS A 21 -20.91 -6.70 15.29
C CYS A 21 -21.20 -7.98 16.08
N ASN A 22 -22.48 -8.11 16.43
CA ASN A 22 -23.07 -9.09 17.33
C ASN A 22 -22.79 -10.54 16.87
N GLY A 23 -22.13 -11.33 17.73
CA GLY A 23 -21.90 -12.77 17.49
C GLY A 23 -20.65 -13.37 18.13
N GLY A 24 -20.26 -12.99 19.35
CA GLY A 24 -19.04 -13.49 19.97
C GLY A 24 -19.15 -13.61 21.49
N SER A 25 -18.75 -14.77 22.01
CA SER A 25 -18.62 -15.07 23.44
C SER A 25 -18.06 -13.90 24.26
N THR A 26 -18.59 -13.71 25.47
CA THR A 26 -18.15 -12.70 26.46
C THR A 26 -16.75 -12.96 27.04
N ALA A 27 -16.02 -13.94 26.51
CA ALA A 27 -14.64 -14.17 26.90
C ALA A 27 -13.75 -13.24 26.06
N PRO A 28 -12.91 -12.39 26.68
CA PRO A 28 -11.84 -11.74 25.94
C PRO A 28 -11.02 -12.84 25.24
N PRO A 29 -10.56 -12.65 23.99
CA PRO A 29 -9.68 -13.62 23.35
C PRO A 29 -8.52 -13.89 24.30
N GLN A 30 -8.49 -15.10 24.86
CA GLN A 30 -7.43 -15.50 25.76
C GLN A 30 -6.17 -15.58 24.89
N LEU A 31 -5.25 -14.63 25.08
CA LEU A 31 -3.90 -14.75 24.57
C LEU A 31 -3.38 -16.08 25.09
N ASN A 32 -3.07 -17.01 24.19
CA ASN A 32 -2.69 -18.37 24.55
C ASN A 32 -1.33 -18.28 25.26
N THR A 33 -1.33 -18.21 26.60
CA THR A 33 -0.13 -18.06 27.45
C THR A 33 0.54 -19.39 27.75
N GLY A 34 0.13 -20.47 27.08
CA GLY A 34 0.78 -21.78 27.17
C GLY A 34 2.14 -21.83 26.47
N THR A 35 2.95 -22.82 26.82
CA THR A 35 4.30 -23.12 26.26
C THR A 35 4.35 -23.39 24.76
N ASN A 36 3.21 -23.31 24.05
CA ASN A 36 3.07 -23.45 22.60
C ASN A 36 2.33 -22.22 22.04
N VAL A 37 2.90 -21.04 22.18
CA VAL A 37 2.40 -19.84 21.48
C VAL A 37 2.59 -20.08 19.98
N PRO A 38 1.51 -20.19 19.17
CA PRO A 38 1.67 -20.34 17.74
C PRO A 38 2.35 -19.10 17.18
N VAL A 39 3.51 -19.29 16.55
CA VAL A 39 4.20 -18.23 15.81
C VAL A 39 3.69 -18.29 14.37
N TYR A 40 2.99 -17.25 13.95
CA TYR A 40 2.62 -17.09 12.54
C TYR A 40 3.84 -16.60 11.78
N HIS A 41 4.22 -17.35 10.75
CA HIS A 41 5.24 -16.94 9.81
C HIS A 41 4.54 -16.44 8.55
N GLN A 42 4.90 -15.23 8.12
CA GLN A 42 4.49 -14.71 6.83
C GLN A 42 5.12 -15.60 5.73
N ILE A 43 4.27 -16.20 4.92
CA ILE A 43 4.69 -17.03 3.77
C ILE A 43 4.85 -16.15 2.53
N GLU A 44 3.92 -15.21 2.35
CA GLU A 44 3.90 -14.28 1.24
C GLU A 44 3.56 -12.86 1.74
N ARG A 45 4.23 -11.86 1.18
CA ARG A 45 3.97 -10.45 1.46
C ARG A 45 3.35 -9.80 0.23
N LEU A 46 2.03 -9.64 0.19
CA LEU A 46 1.33 -8.97 -0.91
C LEU A 46 0.65 -7.71 -0.37
N GLY A 47 1.45 -6.77 0.14
CA GLY A 47 0.90 -5.55 0.72
C GLY A 47 0.17 -4.72 -0.34
N ARG A 48 0.74 -4.63 -1.55
CA ARG A 48 0.13 -3.96 -2.70
C ARG A 48 -0.13 -4.93 -3.85
N PRO A 49 -1.25 -4.77 -4.57
CA PRO A 49 -1.57 -5.60 -5.72
C PRO A 49 -0.45 -5.58 -6.78
N ALA A 50 -0.02 -6.76 -7.22
CA ALA A 50 0.91 -6.98 -8.34
C ALA A 50 2.32 -6.38 -8.22
N VAL A 51 2.69 -5.72 -7.11
CA VAL A 51 4.00 -5.05 -6.98
C VAL A 51 5.13 -6.09 -6.98
N LYS A 52 5.04 -7.15 -6.18
CA LYS A 52 6.09 -8.16 -6.13
C LYS A 52 6.14 -9.03 -7.37
N GLU A 53 4.99 -9.29 -7.98
CA GLU A 53 4.87 -10.06 -9.20
C GLU A 53 5.49 -9.32 -10.39
N LEU A 54 5.32 -8.00 -10.47
CA LEU A 54 5.84 -7.19 -11.56
C LEU A 54 7.33 -6.89 -11.41
N PHE A 55 7.75 -6.43 -10.23
CA PHE A 55 9.09 -5.88 -10.05
C PHE A 55 10.10 -6.89 -9.52
N GLN A 56 9.66 -7.79 -8.64
CA GLN A 56 10.58 -8.54 -7.81
C GLN A 56 11.05 -9.82 -8.50
N GLN A 57 12.37 -10.06 -8.51
CA GLN A 57 12.91 -11.31 -9.02
C GLN A 57 12.41 -12.47 -8.15
N PHE A 58 11.88 -13.51 -8.78
CA PHE A 58 11.32 -14.68 -8.09
C PHE A 58 12.28 -15.30 -7.07
N ALA A 59 13.58 -15.34 -7.40
CA ALA A 59 14.63 -15.87 -6.52
C ALA A 59 14.72 -15.14 -5.16
N ASN A 60 14.26 -13.89 -5.09
CA ASN A 60 14.33 -13.05 -3.90
C ASN A 60 13.01 -13.04 -3.09
N HIS A 61 11.94 -13.68 -3.58
CA HIS A 61 10.61 -13.65 -2.96
C HIS A 61 10.63 -14.16 -1.51
N ASP A 62 11.16 -15.37 -1.27
CA ASP A 62 11.18 -15.99 0.06
C ASP A 62 11.89 -15.12 1.11
N GLY A 63 13.02 -14.50 0.74
CA GLY A 63 13.77 -13.60 1.62
C GLY A 63 12.95 -12.37 2.01
N THR A 64 12.37 -11.69 1.03
CA THR A 64 11.52 -10.51 1.29
C THR A 64 10.24 -10.85 2.05
N ASN A 65 9.64 -12.02 1.82
CA ASN A 65 8.43 -12.51 2.50
C ASN A 65 8.64 -12.70 3.99
N ARG A 66 9.85 -13.08 4.39
CA ARG A 66 10.22 -13.31 5.79
C ARG A 66 10.74 -12.05 6.49
N SER A 67 10.80 -10.92 5.78
CA SER A 67 11.26 -9.64 6.32
C SER A 67 10.09 -8.69 6.60
N ALA A 68 10.15 -7.99 7.73
CA ALA A 68 9.18 -6.94 7.99
C ALA A 68 9.52 -5.68 7.15
N PRO A 69 8.54 -5.02 6.51
CA PRO A 69 8.76 -3.85 5.66
C PRO A 69 9.41 -2.65 6.34
N TRP A 70 9.41 -2.61 7.67
CA TRP A 70 10.00 -1.53 8.47
C TRP A 70 11.36 -1.87 9.10
N GLN A 71 11.89 -3.09 8.92
CA GLN A 71 13.10 -3.55 9.63
C GLN A 71 14.42 -2.95 9.12
N GLN A 72 14.43 -2.30 7.96
CA GLN A 72 15.61 -1.70 7.34
C GLN A 72 15.24 -0.36 6.69
N PRO A 73 16.20 0.55 6.45
CA PRO A 73 15.95 1.71 5.60
C PRO A 73 15.31 1.26 4.29
N LEU A 74 14.23 1.94 3.89
CA LEU A 74 13.44 1.55 2.71
C LEU A 74 14.30 1.39 1.45
N SER A 75 15.28 2.28 1.27
CA SER A 75 16.21 2.27 0.14
C SER A 75 17.18 1.08 0.13
N SER A 76 17.37 0.40 1.26
CA SER A 76 18.22 -0.80 1.35
C SER A 76 17.47 -2.10 1.09
N GLN A 77 16.16 -2.05 0.90
CA GLN A 77 15.34 -3.24 0.65
C GLN A 77 15.56 -3.77 -0.76
N THR A 78 15.60 -5.10 -0.90
CA THR A 78 15.71 -5.76 -2.22
C THR A 78 14.62 -5.30 -3.18
N LEU A 79 13.36 -5.27 -2.72
CA LEU A 79 12.23 -4.82 -3.55
C LEU A 79 12.38 -3.36 -4.01
N TYR A 80 12.89 -2.46 -3.16
CA TYR A 80 13.17 -1.08 -3.56
C TYR A 80 14.17 -1.02 -4.74
N GLN A 81 15.25 -1.79 -4.66
CA GLN A 81 16.26 -1.84 -5.72
C GLN A 81 15.72 -2.44 -7.01
N GLU A 82 14.89 -3.48 -6.90
CA GLU A 82 14.30 -4.16 -8.04
C GLU A 82 13.19 -3.34 -8.73
N ILE A 83 12.42 -2.54 -8.00
CA ILE A 83 11.50 -1.54 -8.59
C ILE A 83 12.29 -0.60 -9.51
N GLY A 84 13.41 -0.04 -9.01
CA GLY A 84 14.25 0.86 -9.79
C GLY A 84 14.88 0.16 -11.00
N SER A 85 15.41 -1.05 -10.81
CA SER A 85 16.05 -1.83 -11.88
C SER A 85 15.05 -2.23 -12.96
N PHE A 86 13.90 -2.80 -12.61
CA PHE A 86 12.86 -3.15 -13.59
C PHE A 86 12.37 -1.92 -14.35
N THR A 87 12.07 -0.83 -13.63
CA THR A 87 11.52 0.39 -14.23
C THR A 87 12.49 1.00 -15.25
N THR A 88 13.80 0.96 -14.98
CA THR A 88 14.81 1.52 -15.88
C THR A 88 15.23 0.57 -17.00
N THR A 89 15.37 -0.72 -16.71
CA THR A 89 15.97 -1.69 -17.65
C THR A 89 14.93 -2.45 -18.48
N VAL A 90 13.78 -2.77 -17.91
CA VAL A 90 12.72 -3.54 -18.56
C VAL A 90 11.65 -2.60 -19.13
N ALA A 91 11.11 -1.70 -18.29
CA ALA A 91 10.13 -0.71 -18.74
C ALA A 91 10.77 0.49 -19.46
N GLY A 92 12.10 0.61 -19.44
CA GLY A 92 12.85 1.62 -20.20
C GLY A 92 12.64 3.07 -19.75
N ARG A 93 12.08 3.30 -18.55
CA ARG A 93 11.71 4.63 -18.06
C ARG A 93 12.91 5.44 -17.60
N SER A 94 12.81 6.76 -17.72
CA SER A 94 13.88 7.72 -17.43
C SER A 94 14.07 7.98 -15.94
N THR A 95 15.33 8.02 -15.50
CA THR A 95 15.72 8.54 -14.17
C THR A 95 15.83 10.07 -14.13
N SER A 96 15.67 10.74 -15.27
CA SER A 96 15.76 12.19 -15.37
C SER A 96 14.42 12.81 -14.99
N GLY A 97 14.44 13.77 -14.06
CA GLY A 97 13.26 14.49 -13.61
C GLY A 97 13.26 14.72 -12.11
N PRO A 98 12.25 15.44 -11.58
CA PRO A 98 12.03 15.54 -10.14
C PRO A 98 11.97 14.15 -9.51
N ASN A 99 12.47 14.04 -8.27
CA ASN A 99 12.41 12.81 -7.46
C ASN A 99 13.09 11.58 -8.09
N GLY A 100 14.05 11.77 -9.02
CA GLY A 100 14.72 10.67 -9.71
C GLY A 100 13.93 10.08 -10.89
N GLY A 101 13.03 10.88 -11.47
CA GLY A 101 12.18 10.47 -12.58
C GLY A 101 11.11 9.45 -12.18
N VAL A 102 10.59 8.73 -13.16
CA VAL A 102 9.62 7.64 -12.96
C VAL A 102 10.09 6.56 -11.95
N PRO A 103 11.32 6.01 -12.02
CA PRO A 103 11.75 4.97 -11.08
C PRO A 103 11.84 5.46 -9.65
N GLY A 104 12.34 6.68 -9.43
CA GLY A 104 12.45 7.24 -8.08
C GLY A 104 11.08 7.54 -7.46
N VAL A 105 10.10 7.99 -8.27
CA VAL A 105 8.72 8.13 -7.79
C VAL A 105 8.10 6.78 -7.45
N LEU A 106 8.23 5.76 -8.30
CA LEU A 106 7.71 4.42 -8.01
C LEU A 106 8.33 3.83 -6.73
N GLN A 107 9.64 3.99 -6.56
CA GLN A 107 10.32 3.61 -5.33
C GLN A 107 9.76 4.32 -4.09
N ALA A 108 9.40 5.60 -4.20
CA ALA A 108 8.87 6.38 -3.09
C ALA A 108 7.42 6.04 -2.74
N VAL A 109 6.58 5.70 -3.73
CA VAL A 109 5.14 5.46 -3.51
C VAL A 109 4.78 3.99 -3.27
N LEU A 110 5.64 3.05 -3.69
CA LEU A 110 5.37 1.61 -3.53
C LEU A 110 6.07 1.00 -2.31
N ILE A 111 7.01 1.71 -1.67
CA ILE A 111 7.77 1.23 -0.52
C ILE A 111 7.47 2.10 0.72
N PRO A 112 7.13 1.53 1.88
CA PRO A 112 7.02 0.09 2.14
C PRO A 112 5.87 -0.55 1.35
N ASP A 113 6.05 -1.83 1.01
CA ASP A 113 5.04 -2.67 0.34
C ASP A 113 3.93 -3.04 1.34
N GLU A 114 3.16 -2.03 1.72
CA GLU A 114 2.06 -2.04 2.67
C GLU A 114 1.06 -0.95 2.26
N LEU A 115 -0.25 -1.20 2.38
CA LEU A 115 -1.24 -0.14 2.19
C LEU A 115 -1.24 0.82 3.39
N ALA A 116 -0.99 2.10 3.13
CA ALA A 116 -1.07 3.14 4.15
C ALA A 116 -2.47 3.77 4.21
N ALA A 117 -2.94 4.07 5.41
CA ALA A 117 -4.13 4.88 5.64
C ALA A 117 -3.84 5.97 6.69
N ASP A 118 -4.23 7.21 6.41
CA ASP A 118 -4.12 8.35 7.33
C ASP A 118 -5.48 8.65 7.96
N LEU A 119 -5.65 8.20 9.21
CA LEU A 119 -6.88 8.38 9.98
C LEU A 119 -7.22 9.84 10.32
N SER A 120 -6.27 10.76 10.12
CA SER A 120 -6.51 12.20 10.30
C SER A 120 -7.19 12.83 9.08
N GLN A 121 -7.15 12.18 7.92
CA GLN A 121 -7.73 12.69 6.67
C GLN A 121 -9.17 12.21 6.53
N PRO A 122 -10.18 13.09 6.45
CA PRO A 122 -11.52 12.69 6.09
C PRO A 122 -11.61 12.42 4.58
N GLY A 123 -12.61 11.65 4.16
CA GLY A 123 -12.96 11.45 2.76
C GLY A 123 -12.83 10.01 2.28
N PRO A 124 -12.98 9.78 0.97
CA PRO A 124 -12.91 8.43 0.41
C PRO A 124 -11.50 7.85 0.51
N ALA A 125 -11.43 6.53 0.67
CA ALA A 125 -10.21 5.78 0.45
C ALA A 125 -9.80 5.87 -1.02
N ALA A 126 -8.49 5.99 -1.25
CA ALA A 126 -7.90 6.06 -2.57
C ALA A 126 -6.54 5.35 -2.58
N TYR A 127 -6.31 4.49 -3.56
CA TYR A 127 -5.06 3.79 -3.75
C TYR A 127 -3.93 4.77 -4.02
N LEU A 128 -2.81 4.64 -3.29
CA LEU A 128 -1.70 5.59 -3.24
C LEU A 128 -2.07 7.00 -2.72
N GLY A 129 -3.22 7.15 -2.06
CA GLY A 129 -3.73 8.44 -1.62
C GLY A 129 -2.82 9.15 -0.60
N VAL A 130 -2.20 8.41 0.31
CA VAL A 130 -1.25 8.96 1.29
C VAL A 130 0.05 9.35 0.60
N GLU A 131 0.55 8.44 -0.22
CA GLU A 131 1.86 8.48 -0.87
C GLU A 131 1.94 9.59 -1.92
N THR A 132 0.82 9.90 -2.56
CA THR A 132 0.70 10.97 -3.56
C THR A 132 0.14 12.28 -3.00
N GLY A 133 -0.15 12.34 -1.69
CA GLY A 133 -0.78 13.52 -1.08
C GLY A 133 -2.19 13.82 -1.60
N GLY A 134 -2.90 12.78 -2.06
CA GLY A 134 -4.27 12.83 -2.55
C GLY A 134 -4.43 12.97 -4.07
N ALA A 135 -3.35 12.92 -4.84
CA ALA A 135 -3.41 13.07 -6.30
C ALA A 135 -4.30 11.98 -6.96
N THR A 136 -4.39 10.80 -6.37
CA THR A 136 -5.22 9.68 -6.86
C THR A 136 -6.69 9.73 -6.44
N GLY A 137 -7.15 10.81 -5.79
CA GLY A 137 -8.59 11.03 -5.52
C GLY A 137 -8.98 11.16 -4.05
N GLY A 138 -8.04 10.96 -3.11
CA GLY A 138 -8.28 11.14 -1.69
C GLY A 138 -7.01 11.02 -0.85
N LYS A 139 -6.94 11.74 0.28
CA LYS A 139 -5.77 11.72 1.18
C LYS A 139 -5.82 10.62 2.23
N PHE A 140 -6.97 9.97 2.41
CA PHE A 140 -7.15 8.91 3.40
C PHE A 140 -6.25 7.69 3.13
N GLY A 141 -5.94 7.39 1.87
CA GLY A 141 -5.17 6.20 1.49
C GLY A 141 -6.00 4.92 1.46
N GLY A 142 -5.34 3.77 1.55
CA GLY A 142 -5.94 2.45 1.47
C GLY A 142 -6.27 2.04 0.04
N ARG A 143 -7.45 1.41 -0.14
CA ARG A 143 -8.00 1.04 -1.44
C ARG A 143 -9.50 1.32 -1.44
N GLY A 144 -9.92 2.26 -2.27
CA GLY A 144 -11.31 2.48 -2.58
C GLY A 144 -11.91 1.32 -3.37
N LEU A 145 -13.19 1.04 -3.14
CA LEU A 145 -13.97 0.12 -4.00
C LEU A 145 -14.01 0.54 -5.48
N PRO A 146 -14.00 1.84 -5.84
CA PRO A 146 -13.91 2.25 -7.23
C PRO A 146 -12.47 2.38 -7.75
N ASP A 147 -11.45 1.94 -7.02
CA ASP A 147 -10.08 2.04 -7.52
C ASP A 147 -9.77 0.83 -8.42
N ASP A 148 -9.55 1.10 -9.70
CA ASP A 148 -8.88 0.15 -10.59
C ASP A 148 -7.37 0.15 -10.32
N VAL A 149 -7.00 -0.57 -9.26
CA VAL A 149 -5.62 -0.63 -8.77
C VAL A 149 -4.64 -1.20 -9.79
N ILE A 150 -5.11 -2.05 -10.70
CA ILE A 150 -4.26 -2.66 -11.72
C ILE A 150 -4.00 -1.64 -12.83
N ASP A 151 -5.03 -0.97 -13.36
CA ASP A 151 -4.84 0.09 -14.35
C ASP A 151 -4.05 1.28 -13.78
N ILE A 152 -4.26 1.66 -12.51
CA ILE A 152 -3.45 2.68 -11.84
C ILE A 152 -1.98 2.25 -11.79
N SER A 153 -1.69 1.00 -11.41
CA SER A 153 -0.32 0.49 -11.28
C SER A 153 0.35 0.36 -12.66
N LEU A 154 -0.33 -0.21 -13.64
CA LEU A 154 0.15 -0.35 -15.01
C LEU A 154 0.36 1.01 -15.68
N GLY A 155 -0.57 1.95 -15.49
CA GLY A 155 -0.42 3.33 -15.96
C GLY A 155 0.73 4.08 -15.28
N ALA A 156 1.04 3.78 -14.01
CA ALA A 156 2.20 4.36 -13.32
C ALA A 156 3.54 3.83 -13.86
N VAL A 157 3.59 2.54 -14.22
CA VAL A 157 4.80 1.88 -14.72
C VAL A 157 5.04 2.12 -16.21
N PHE A 158 4.01 1.92 -17.02
CA PHE A 158 4.09 1.94 -18.48
C PHE A 158 3.45 3.16 -19.12
N GLY A 159 2.64 3.94 -18.38
CA GLY A 159 1.92 5.09 -18.91
C GLY A 159 2.42 6.42 -18.37
N ASN A 160 1.58 7.44 -18.54
CA ASN A 160 1.83 8.80 -18.09
C ASN A 160 1.13 9.12 -16.75
N THR A 161 0.64 8.12 -16.00
CA THR A 161 -0.12 8.37 -14.76
C THR A 161 0.66 9.25 -13.79
N LEU A 162 1.95 8.97 -13.57
CA LEU A 162 2.75 9.75 -12.61
C LEU A 162 2.97 11.21 -13.05
N SER A 163 3.12 11.46 -14.35
CA SER A 163 3.28 12.82 -14.87
C SER A 163 1.94 13.57 -14.92
N ALA A 164 0.84 12.88 -15.26
CA ALA A 164 -0.52 13.41 -15.18
C ALA A 164 -0.92 13.81 -13.75
N LEU A 165 -0.41 13.08 -12.75
CA LEU A 165 -0.56 13.40 -11.32
C LEU A 165 0.42 14.47 -10.82
N GLY A 166 1.34 14.96 -11.66
CA GLY A 166 2.33 15.98 -11.30
C GLY A 166 3.45 15.50 -10.37
N LEU A 167 3.64 14.18 -10.22
CA LEU A 167 4.65 13.60 -9.33
C LEU A 167 6.06 13.58 -9.97
N THR A 168 6.12 13.61 -11.29
CA THR A 168 7.34 13.78 -12.08
C THR A 168 7.03 14.38 -13.46
N THR A 169 8.04 14.63 -14.26
CA THR A 169 7.89 15.08 -15.65
C THR A 169 7.66 13.91 -16.59
N ASP A 170 6.83 14.09 -17.62
CA ASP A 170 6.69 13.13 -18.72
C ASP A 170 8.05 12.86 -19.38
N ASP A 171 8.39 11.58 -19.55
CA ASP A 171 9.68 11.15 -20.08
C ASP A 171 9.63 10.70 -21.54
N GLY A 172 8.44 10.68 -22.14
CA GLY A 172 8.17 10.29 -23.53
C GLY A 172 8.52 8.84 -23.82
N LYS A 173 8.56 7.96 -22.81
CA LYS A 173 8.95 6.54 -22.92
C LYS A 173 7.81 5.59 -22.50
N GLU A 174 6.58 6.06 -22.62
CA GLU A 174 5.40 5.26 -22.33
C GLU A 174 5.25 4.09 -23.31
N SER A 175 4.63 3.01 -22.83
CA SER A 175 4.19 1.85 -23.60
C SER A 175 2.66 1.73 -23.49
N PRO A 176 1.89 2.45 -24.32
CA PRO A 176 0.44 2.59 -24.14
C PRO A 176 -0.37 1.28 -24.20
N CYS A 177 0.18 0.23 -24.82
CA CYS A 177 -0.49 -1.08 -24.88
C CYS A 177 -0.38 -1.89 -23.56
N LEU A 178 0.39 -1.41 -22.58
CA LEU A 178 0.63 -2.09 -21.30
C LEU A 178 0.06 -1.32 -20.10
N THR A 179 -0.80 -0.31 -20.33
CA THR A 179 -1.34 0.55 -19.27
C THR A 179 -2.66 0.07 -18.70
N THR A 180 -3.22 -1.03 -19.23
CA THR A 180 -4.49 -1.62 -18.77
C THR A 180 -4.43 -3.13 -18.78
N ASP A 181 -5.14 -3.78 -17.86
CA ASP A 181 -5.36 -5.23 -17.90
C ASP A 181 -6.49 -5.65 -18.86
N ASN A 182 -7.15 -4.66 -19.50
CA ASN A 182 -8.32 -4.82 -20.36
C ASN A 182 -9.55 -5.41 -19.63
N VAL A 183 -9.58 -5.34 -18.31
CA VAL A 183 -10.74 -5.63 -17.50
C VAL A 183 -11.38 -4.29 -17.16
N PRO A 184 -12.43 -3.86 -17.90
CA PRO A 184 -13.03 -2.56 -17.67
C PRO A 184 -13.54 -2.47 -16.23
N GLN A 185 -13.23 -1.36 -15.57
CA GLN A 185 -13.87 -0.96 -14.32
C GLN A 185 -15.37 -0.66 -14.56
N GLN A 186 -16.20 -1.70 -14.69
CA GLN A 186 -17.62 -1.57 -15.04
C GLN A 186 -18.44 -1.12 -13.83
N ASN A 187 -18.44 0.19 -13.58
CA ASN A 187 -19.31 0.86 -12.60
C ASN A 187 -19.13 0.41 -11.14
N ALA A 188 -19.48 1.29 -10.20
CA ALA A 188 -19.56 0.95 -8.77
C ALA A 188 -20.50 -0.25 -8.44
N LYS A 189 -21.24 -0.78 -9.43
CA LYS A 189 -22.17 -1.91 -9.30
C LYS A 189 -21.50 -3.29 -9.35
N ASP A 190 -20.36 -3.41 -10.02
CA ASP A 190 -19.64 -4.70 -10.15
C ASP A 190 -18.65 -4.93 -9.00
N ASN A 191 -18.44 -3.91 -8.14
CA ASN A 191 -17.66 -4.03 -6.90
C ASN A 191 -18.51 -3.93 -5.63
N VAL A 192 -19.76 -3.47 -5.74
CA VAL A 192 -20.58 -3.14 -4.57
C VAL A 192 -22.07 -3.17 -4.93
N THR A 193 -22.85 -4.06 -4.32
CA THR A 193 -24.22 -3.68 -3.94
C THR A 193 -24.14 -2.89 -2.62
N PRO A 194 -24.28 -1.56 -2.63
CA PRO A 194 -23.91 -0.69 -1.49
C PRO A 194 -24.81 -0.82 -0.26
N ALA A 195 -25.80 -1.73 -0.26
CA ALA A 195 -26.80 -1.80 0.79
C ALA A 195 -26.59 -2.94 1.80
N VAL A 196 -25.84 -4.00 1.47
CA VAL A 196 -25.76 -5.20 2.34
C VAL A 196 -24.38 -5.85 2.27
N PHE A 197 -23.78 -6.09 3.44
CA PHE A 197 -22.57 -6.89 3.59
C PHE A 197 -22.87 -8.39 3.38
N PRO A 198 -22.00 -9.19 2.73
CA PRO A 198 -20.74 -8.78 2.11
C PRO A 198 -21.00 -7.96 0.84
N TYR A 199 -20.21 -6.90 0.65
CA TYR A 199 -20.29 -6.06 -0.54
C TYR A 199 -19.73 -6.85 -1.74
N VAL A 200 -20.57 -7.71 -2.31
CA VAL A 200 -20.21 -8.52 -3.50
C VAL A 200 -20.87 -7.87 -4.71
N GLY A 201 -20.09 -7.67 -5.77
CA GLY A 201 -20.63 -7.34 -7.08
C GLY A 201 -21.28 -8.55 -7.77
N ALA A 202 -21.89 -8.32 -8.92
CA ALA A 202 -22.38 -9.41 -9.75
C ALA A 202 -21.20 -10.24 -10.31
N PRO A 203 -21.22 -11.59 -10.24
CA PRO A 203 -20.19 -12.41 -10.83
C PRO A 203 -20.17 -12.28 -12.37
N HIS A 204 -18.98 -12.40 -12.96
CA HIS A 204 -18.73 -12.38 -14.40
C HIS A 204 -18.37 -13.78 -14.93
#